data_AF-A0A352VJB0-F1
#
_entry.id   AF-A0A352VJB0-F1
#
_cell.length_a   1.000
_cell.length_b   1.000
_cell.length_c   1.000
_cell.angle_alpha   90.00
_cell.angle_beta   90.00
_cell.angle_gamma   90.00
#
_symmetry.space_group_name_H-M   'P 1'
#
loop_
_entity.id
_entity.type
_entity.pdbx_description
1 polymer ?
#
loop_
_entity_poly.entity_id
_entity_poly.type
_entity_poly.pdbx_seq_one_letter_code
_entity_poly.pdbx_strand_id
1 'polypeptide(L)'
;MKRATLLAFALSFALGVSVSDAQAQSRIFNTVKAKLAAGERVVGGTVSTPDPDIYCAMANSGFDFMWIEMQHSPLTYTDVARMIWACRGAPAIPFIRVPNATEGDIQKATDIGALGIIVP
;
A
#
# COMPACT_ATOMS: atom_id res chain seq x y z
N MET A 1 56.64 49.59 -24.17
CA MET A 1 55.95 50.87 -23.91
C MET A 1 54.62 50.88 -24.64
N LYS A 2 53.51 51.17 -23.93
CA LYS A 2 52.14 51.47 -24.40
C LYS A 2 51.37 50.29 -25.05
N ARG A 3 50.44 49.66 -24.32
CA ARG A 3 48.99 49.97 -24.13
C ARG A 3 48.14 49.10 -25.07
N ALA A 4 47.31 48.21 -24.52
CA ALA A 4 45.89 48.08 -24.90
C ALA A 4 45.20 47.05 -24.02
N THR A 5 44.25 47.55 -23.25
CA THR A 5 43.23 46.87 -22.45
C THR A 5 42.47 45.83 -23.26
N LEU A 6 42.40 44.58 -22.78
CA LEU A 6 41.45 43.58 -23.27
C LEU A 6 40.60 43.11 -22.09
N LEU A 7 39.31 43.39 -22.21
CA LEU A 7 38.20 42.98 -21.34
C LEU A 7 38.33 41.51 -20.96
N ALA A 8 38.53 41.23 -19.67
CA ALA A 8 38.29 39.91 -19.12
C ALA A 8 36.78 39.75 -18.89
N PHE A 9 36.15 38.91 -19.70
CA PHE A 9 34.80 38.40 -19.50
C PHE A 9 34.73 37.73 -18.13
N ALA A 10 34.06 38.37 -17.17
CA ALA A 10 33.64 37.70 -15.94
C ALA A 10 32.50 36.74 -16.33
N LEU A 11 32.84 35.48 -16.60
CA LEU A 11 31.89 34.41 -16.81
C LEU A 11 31.19 34.15 -15.47
N SER A 12 30.03 34.79 -15.25
CA SER A 12 29.17 34.51 -14.10
C SER A 12 28.77 33.04 -14.14
N PHE A 13 29.41 32.26 -13.28
CA PHE A 13 29.10 30.86 -13.06
C PHE A 13 27.77 30.77 -12.32
N ALA A 14 26.67 30.78 -13.06
CA ALA A 14 25.37 30.43 -12.52
C ALA A 14 25.36 28.92 -12.27
N LEU A 15 25.76 28.52 -11.07
CA LEU A 15 25.40 27.23 -10.49
C LEU A 15 23.87 27.19 -10.36
N GLY A 16 23.21 26.82 -11.44
CA GLY A 16 21.87 26.26 -11.37
C GLY A 16 21.97 24.95 -10.60
N VAL A 17 21.77 25.02 -9.28
CA VAL A 17 21.44 23.84 -8.49
C VAL A 17 20.11 23.36 -9.04
N SER A 18 20.15 22.31 -9.86
CA SER A 18 18.97 21.54 -10.22
C SER A 18 18.43 20.96 -8.92
N VAL A 19 17.41 21.60 -8.35
CA VAL A 19 16.60 21.00 -7.28
C VAL A 19 16.00 19.75 -7.90
N SER A 20 16.57 18.61 -7.54
CA SER A 20 16.21 17.30 -8.09
C SER A 20 14.71 17.07 -7.89
N ASP A 21 14.02 16.63 -8.95
CA ASP A 21 12.65 16.09 -8.94
C ASP A 21 12.46 14.87 -7.99
N ALA A 22 13.43 14.56 -7.14
CA ALA A 22 13.45 13.44 -6.22
C ALA A 22 12.47 13.57 -5.03
N GLN A 23 11.69 14.65 -4.93
CA GLN A 23 10.82 14.94 -3.78
C GLN A 23 9.36 15.15 -4.18
N ALA A 24 8.71 14.14 -4.77
CA ALA A 24 7.24 14.04 -4.76
C ALA A 24 6.66 12.63 -5.00
N GLN A 25 7.45 11.56 -4.93
CA GLN A 25 6.87 10.22 -5.09
C GLN A 25 6.15 9.82 -3.79
N SER A 26 4.83 10.01 -3.75
CA SER A 26 3.98 9.54 -2.64
C SER A 26 4.30 8.08 -2.35
N ARG A 27 4.66 7.77 -1.09
CA ARG A 27 4.91 6.37 -0.69
C ARG A 27 3.57 5.63 -0.71
N ILE A 28 3.37 4.79 -1.72
CA ILE A 28 2.22 3.88 -1.76
C ILE A 28 2.49 2.77 -0.74
N PHE A 29 1.84 2.86 0.42
CA PHE A 29 1.99 1.88 1.51
C PHE A 29 1.43 0.49 1.16
N ASN A 30 0.35 0.45 0.37
CA ASN A 30 -0.25 -0.81 -0.08
C ASN A 30 0.55 -1.36 -1.27
N THR A 31 1.33 -2.42 -1.03
CA THR A 31 2.18 -3.08 -2.03
C THR A 31 1.38 -3.65 -3.21
N VAL A 32 0.14 -4.10 -2.98
CA VAL A 32 -0.78 -4.57 -4.03
C VAL A 32 -1.13 -3.42 -4.98
N LYS A 33 -1.45 -2.23 -4.45
CA LYS A 33 -1.68 -1.04 -5.29
C LYS A 33 -0.45 -0.67 -6.11
N ALA A 34 0.75 -0.77 -5.53
CA ALA A 34 2.00 -0.51 -6.25
C ALA A 34 2.24 -1.51 -7.40
N LYS A 35 2.08 -2.82 -7.15
CA LYS A 35 2.19 -3.87 -8.17
C LYS A 35 1.19 -3.68 -9.31
N LEU A 36 -0.08 -3.45 -8.97
CA LEU A 36 -1.13 -3.23 -9.97
C LEU A 36 -0.85 -1.97 -10.82
N ALA A 37 -0.36 -0.88 -10.22
CA ALA A 37 0.01 0.32 -10.95
C ALA A 37 1.20 0.10 -11.91
N ALA A 38 2.08 -0.85 -11.60
CA ALA A 38 3.17 -1.28 -12.47
C ALA A 38 2.72 -2.29 -13.56
N GLY A 39 1.45 -2.67 -13.62
CA GLY A 39 0.93 -3.67 -14.55
C GLY A 39 1.29 -5.11 -14.17
N GLU A 40 1.76 -5.34 -12.95
CA GLU A 40 2.08 -6.67 -12.45
C GLU A 40 0.82 -7.44 -12.04
N ARG A 41 0.94 -8.78 -12.03
CA ARG A 41 -0.11 -9.66 -11.50
C ARG A 41 0.01 -9.77 -9.98
N VAL A 42 -1.13 -9.92 -9.32
CA VAL A 42 -1.21 -10.16 -7.88
C VAL A 42 -1.99 -11.44 -7.60
N VAL A 43 -1.59 -12.18 -6.58
CA VAL A 43 -2.21 -13.45 -6.18
C VAL A 43 -2.74 -13.32 -4.75
N GLY A 44 -4.03 -13.63 -4.58
CA GLY A 44 -4.71 -13.58 -3.29
C GLY A 44 -4.92 -14.96 -2.68
N GLY A 45 -4.85 -15.05 -1.35
CA GLY A 45 -5.28 -16.22 -0.57
C GLY A 45 -6.58 -15.93 0.17
N THR A 46 -7.56 -16.85 0.12
CA THR A 46 -8.86 -16.66 0.77
C THR A 46 -8.89 -17.30 2.15
N VAL A 47 -9.39 -16.56 3.15
CA VAL A 47 -9.65 -17.06 4.50
C VAL A 47 -11.11 -16.81 4.87
N SER A 48 -11.73 -17.81 5.51
CA SER A 48 -13.12 -17.78 5.96
C SER A 48 -13.31 -18.33 7.37
N THR A 49 -12.21 -18.60 8.09
CA THR A 49 -12.20 -19.06 9.47
C THR A 49 -11.78 -17.92 10.41
N PRO A 50 -12.30 -17.85 11.66
CA PRO A 50 -11.92 -16.82 12.62
C PRO A 50 -10.60 -17.12 13.35
N ASP A 51 -9.79 -18.03 12.81
CA ASP A 51 -8.58 -18.54 13.46
C ASP A 51 -7.37 -17.65 13.10
N PRO A 52 -6.80 -16.90 14.06
CA PRO A 52 -5.65 -16.06 13.79
C PRO A 52 -4.41 -16.83 13.36
N ASP A 53 -4.20 -18.06 13.82
CA ASP A 53 -3.02 -18.85 13.47
C ASP A 53 -3.08 -19.28 12.01
N ILE A 54 -4.27 -19.68 11.52
CA ILE A 54 -4.50 -19.96 10.10
C ILE A 54 -4.30 -18.69 9.27
N TYR A 55 -4.88 -17.56 9.69
CA TYR A 55 -4.68 -16.28 9.01
C TYR A 55 -3.19 -15.92 8.93
N CYS A 56 -2.45 -16.04 10.03
CA CYS A 56 -1.02 -15.74 10.09
C CYS A 56 -0.21 -16.63 9.15
N ALA A 57 -0.48 -17.94 9.16
CA ALA A 57 0.20 -18.89 8.28
C ALA A 57 -0.03 -18.52 6.81
N MET A 58 -1.28 -18.25 6.41
CA MET A 58 -1.59 -17.87 5.04
C MET A 58 -0.96 -16.52 4.65
N ALA A 59 -1.07 -15.51 5.51
CA ALA A 59 -0.54 -14.17 5.23
C ALA A 59 0.99 -14.15 5.06
N ASN A 60 1.70 -15.14 5.60
CA ASN A 60 3.14 -15.33 5.44
C ASN A 60 3.52 -16.35 4.35
N SER A 61 2.55 -16.97 3.66
CA SER A 61 2.79 -18.03 2.66
C SER A 61 3.14 -17.51 1.26
N GLY A 62 3.38 -16.20 1.10
CA GLY A 62 3.77 -15.59 -0.17
C GLY A 62 2.63 -15.06 -1.04
N PHE A 63 1.42 -14.94 -0.49
CA PHE A 63 0.34 -14.20 -1.15
C PHE A 63 0.61 -12.69 -1.14
N ASP A 64 0.12 -11.99 -2.16
CA ASP A 64 0.18 -10.52 -2.21
C ASP A 64 -0.87 -9.88 -1.30
N PHE A 65 -2.02 -10.54 -1.18
CA PHE A 65 -3.11 -10.10 -0.32
C PHE A 65 -3.88 -11.28 0.26
N MET A 66 -4.50 -11.02 1.40
CA MET A 66 -5.48 -11.92 1.99
C MET A 66 -6.88 -11.44 1.63
N TRP A 67 -7.69 -12.31 1.03
CA TRP A 67 -9.12 -12.13 0.88
C TRP A 67 -9.81 -12.66 2.13
N ILE A 68 -10.21 -11.76 3.02
CA ILE A 68 -10.97 -12.09 4.23
C ILE A 68 -12.45 -12.06 3.86
N GLU A 69 -13.05 -13.24 3.73
CA GLU A 69 -14.39 -13.43 3.18
C GLU A 69 -15.46 -13.21 4.27
N MET A 70 -16.14 -12.06 4.31
CA MET A 70 -17.23 -11.82 5.28
C MET A 70 -18.65 -11.91 4.67
N GLN A 71 -18.81 -12.09 3.36
CA GLN A 71 -20.14 -12.18 2.74
C GLN A 71 -20.74 -13.59 2.86
N HIS A 72 -19.91 -14.61 2.70
CA HIS A 72 -20.30 -16.01 2.67
C HIS A 72 -19.62 -16.83 3.78
N SER A 73 -19.26 -16.17 4.88
CA SER A 73 -18.73 -16.82 6.08
C SER A 73 -19.38 -16.23 7.34
N PRO A 74 -19.24 -16.88 8.50
CA PRO A 74 -19.75 -16.36 9.77
C PRO A 74 -18.83 -15.32 10.41
N LEU A 75 -17.79 -14.83 9.72
CA LEU A 75 -16.84 -13.87 10.28
C LEU A 75 -17.51 -12.56 10.69
N THR A 76 -17.21 -12.12 11.90
CA THR A 76 -17.59 -10.79 12.40
C THR A 76 -16.44 -9.80 12.24
N TYR A 77 -16.73 -8.50 12.32
CA TYR A 77 -15.68 -7.46 12.35
C TYR A 77 -14.70 -7.63 13.52
N THR A 78 -15.15 -8.19 14.64
CA THR A 78 -14.27 -8.48 15.79
C THR A 78 -13.28 -9.60 15.47
N ASP A 79 -13.73 -10.65 14.80
CA ASP A 79 -12.86 -11.74 14.35
C ASP A 79 -11.80 -11.21 13.39
N VAL A 80 -12.22 -10.40 12.40
CA VAL A 80 -11.30 -9.85 11.40
C VAL A 80 -10.30 -8.88 12.02
N ALA A 81 -10.73 -7.99 12.93
CA ALA A 81 -9.83 -7.11 13.66
C ALA A 81 -8.77 -7.90 14.44
N ARG A 82 -9.19 -8.99 15.10
CA ARG A 82 -8.29 -9.88 15.84
C ARG A 82 -7.28 -10.57 14.92
N MET A 83 -7.72 -11.08 13.76
CA MET A 83 -6.84 -11.71 12.78
C MET A 83 -5.78 -10.74 12.26
N ILE A 84 -6.21 -9.56 11.79
CA ILE A 84 -5.29 -8.51 11.27
C ILE A 84 -4.29 -8.09 12.35
N TRP A 85 -4.75 -7.90 13.60
CA TRP A 85 -3.88 -7.50 14.70
C TRP A 85 -2.85 -8.59 15.06
N ALA A 86 -3.28 -9.86 15.09
CA ALA A 86 -2.41 -10.99 15.42
C ALA A 86 -1.25 -11.15 14.42
N CYS A 87 -1.49 -10.87 13.13
CA CYS A 87 -0.46 -10.93 12.09
C CYS A 87 0.00 -9.56 11.58
N ARG A 88 0.03 -8.55 12.46
CA ARG A 88 0.54 -7.23 12.07
C ARG A 88 1.94 -7.33 11.47
N GLY A 89 2.12 -6.79 10.26
CA GLY A 89 3.40 -6.80 9.55
C GLY A 89 3.63 -8.02 8.66
N ALA A 90 2.66 -8.93 8.52
CA ALA A 90 2.71 -9.94 7.46
C ALA A 90 2.80 -9.30 6.06
N PRO A 91 3.45 -9.99 5.10
CA PRO A 91 3.67 -9.44 3.76
C PRO A 91 2.38 -9.33 2.94
N ALA A 92 1.42 -10.24 3.13
CA ALA A 92 0.14 -10.18 2.43
C ALA A 92 -0.75 -9.05 2.99
N ILE A 93 -1.21 -8.17 2.11
CA ILE A 93 -2.05 -7.02 2.49
C ILE A 93 -3.47 -7.50 2.87
N PRO A 94 -4.07 -7.04 4.00
CA PRO A 94 -5.42 -7.43 4.39
C PRO A 94 -6.47 -6.77 3.49
N PHE A 95 -7.19 -7.57 2.71
CA PHE A 95 -8.37 -7.15 1.97
C PHE A 95 -9.60 -7.79 2.61
N ILE A 96 -10.65 -7.00 2.83
CA ILE A 96 -11.91 -7.50 3.39
C ILE A 96 -12.96 -7.50 2.28
N ARG A 97 -13.57 -8.66 2.03
CA ARG A 97 -14.84 -8.71 1.30
C ARG A 97 -15.97 -8.45 2.26
N VAL A 98 -16.52 -7.25 2.18
CA VAL A 98 -17.61 -6.80 3.06
C VAL A 98 -18.91 -7.54 2.73
N PRO A 99 -19.82 -7.71 3.72
CA PRO A 99 -21.11 -8.36 3.47
C PRO A 99 -21.96 -7.67 2.39
N ASN A 100 -21.88 -6.34 2.32
CA ASN A 100 -22.60 -5.51 1.35
C ASN A 100 -21.85 -4.19 1.12
N ALA A 101 -22.18 -3.48 0.03
CA ALA A 101 -21.62 -2.20 -0.37
C ALA A 101 -22.17 -1.00 0.44
N THR A 102 -22.48 -1.20 1.73
CA THR A 102 -23.00 -0.12 2.57
C THR A 102 -21.84 0.74 3.11
N GLU A 103 -22.12 2.03 3.32
CA GLU A 103 -21.15 2.93 3.92
C GLU A 103 -20.66 2.40 5.27
N GLY A 104 -21.56 1.90 6.12
CA GLY A 104 -21.21 1.38 7.44
C GLY A 104 -20.32 0.14 7.39
N ASP A 105 -20.50 -0.75 6.40
CA ASP A 105 -19.64 -1.92 6.25
C ASP A 105 -18.23 -1.54 5.80
N ILE A 106 -18.14 -0.62 4.83
CA ILE A 106 -16.86 -0.13 4.30
C ILE A 106 -16.09 0.66 5.36
N GLN A 107 -16.76 1.54 6.11
CA GLN A 107 -16.15 2.28 7.21
C GLN A 107 -15.59 1.33 8.28
N LYS A 108 -16.40 0.38 8.77
CA LYS A 108 -15.94 -0.60 9.77
C LYS A 108 -14.75 -1.41 9.27
N ALA A 109 -14.79 -1.90 8.03
CA ALA A 109 -13.68 -2.66 7.45
C ALA A 109 -12.40 -1.81 7.40
N THR A 110 -12.51 -0.54 7.01
CA THR A 110 -11.38 0.40 6.95
C THR A 110 -10.83 0.70 8.35
N ASP A 111 -11.70 0.95 9.34
CA ASP A 111 -11.33 1.26 10.73
C ASP A 111 -10.57 0.12 11.42
N ILE A 112 -10.85 -1.14 11.06
CA ILE A 112 -10.16 -2.32 11.62
C ILE A 112 -8.89 -2.72 10.85
N GLY A 113 -8.47 -1.91 9.88
CA GLY A 113 -7.17 -2.06 9.22
C GLY A 113 -7.20 -2.73 7.84
N ALA A 114 -8.36 -2.80 7.18
CA ALA A 114 -8.39 -3.18 5.77
C ALA A 114 -7.63 -2.16 4.92
N LEU A 115 -6.75 -2.65 4.05
CA LEU A 115 -6.01 -1.83 3.07
C LEU A 115 -6.54 -2.01 1.65
N GLY A 116 -7.46 -2.96 1.46
CA GLY A 116 -8.28 -3.13 0.28
C GLY A 116 -9.69 -3.58 0.66
N ILE A 117 -10.68 -3.15 -0.12
CA ILE A 117 -12.09 -3.53 0.05
C ILE A 117 -12.51 -4.28 -1.20
N ILE A 118 -13.11 -5.45 -1.01
CA ILE A 118 -13.75 -6.23 -2.07
C ILE A 118 -15.25 -6.05 -1.90
N VAL A 119 -15.88 -5.43 -2.89
CA VAL A 119 -17.32 -5.20 -2.91
C VAL A 119 -17.97 -6.38 -3.65
N PRO A 120 -19.03 -7.00 -3.09
CA PRO A 120 -19.68 -8.15 -3.72
C PRO A 120 -20.43 -7.84 -5.02
#